data_AF-X0VS51-F1
#
_entry.id   AF-X0VS51-F1
#
_cell.length_a   1.000
_cell.length_b   1.000
_cell.length_c   1.000
_cell.angle_alpha   90.00
_cell.angle_beta   90.00
_cell.angle_gamma   90.00
#
_symmetry.space_group_name_H-M   'P 1'
#
loop_
_entity.id
_entity.type
_entity.pdbx_description
1 polymer ?
#
loop_
_entity_poly.entity_id
_entity_poly.type
_entity_poly.pdbx_seq_one_letter_code
_entity_poly.pdbx_strand_id
1 'polypeptide(L)'
;LVWDGQRLSDREADGAWKSEYDYVHGNPHAFSRGAGNTPTLMGFGPDEQHLVIIADAGEPVKFVALWRDDIPEDFKQVPGTKSRRIAGQRVLAFNPPATIEWSPHVHGYGAMMFASSWPDPVKQDGKLDLYATVLSAGVSRAAPRGSEKISWDPDTYTLTSDWTTDYGMQWALHPISSATNTVHLAELKDGVYSLIAIDWTSGKEVGRTTLGTSAIFNTMGGFFIPLENGDIYVTGVFGPVRIVGTR
;
A
#
# COMPACT_ATOMS: atom_id res chain seq x y z
N LEU A 1 7.66 -11.35 17.34
CA LEU A 1 9.11 -11.58 17.54
C LEU A 1 9.76 -10.22 17.76
N VAL A 2 10.78 -10.14 18.60
CA VAL A 2 11.55 -8.92 18.89
C VAL A 2 13.03 -9.26 18.98
N TRP A 3 13.89 -8.38 18.46
CA TRP A 3 15.35 -8.50 18.61
C TRP A 3 15.80 -7.68 19.81
N ASP A 4 16.42 -8.32 20.79
CA ASP A 4 16.88 -7.66 22.02
C ASP A 4 18.33 -7.11 21.93
N GLY A 5 18.94 -7.18 20.74
CA GLY A 5 20.37 -6.88 20.54
C GLY A 5 21.26 -8.12 20.48
N GLN A 6 20.80 -9.27 20.98
CA GLN A 6 21.57 -10.51 21.07
C GLN A 6 20.87 -11.72 20.45
N ARG A 7 19.55 -11.83 20.60
CA ARG A 7 18.73 -12.92 20.07
C ARG A 7 17.36 -12.44 19.63
N LEU A 8 16.74 -13.23 18.75
CA LEU A 8 15.34 -13.08 18.40
C LEU A 8 14.48 -13.79 19.46
N SER A 9 13.49 -13.10 20.02
CA SER A 9 12.58 -13.64 21.05
C SER A 9 11.12 -13.56 20.64
N ASP A 10 10.33 -14.55 21.05
CA ASP A 10 8.87 -14.63 20.90
C ASP A 10 8.12 -14.40 22.22
N ARG A 11 8.84 -14.13 23.32
CA ARG A 11 8.24 -13.98 24.66
C ARG A 11 7.73 -12.57 24.89
N GLU A 12 6.53 -12.46 25.47
CA GLU A 12 5.93 -11.17 25.82
C GLU A 12 6.77 -10.36 26.82
N ALA A 13 7.42 -11.04 27.76
CA ALA A 13 8.33 -10.41 28.72
C ALA A 13 9.55 -9.71 28.07
N ASP A 14 9.89 -10.08 26.83
CA ASP A 14 10.97 -9.43 26.06
C ASP A 14 10.42 -8.32 25.14
N GLY A 15 9.12 -8.04 25.18
CA GLY A 15 8.44 -7.05 24.32
C GLY A 15 7.81 -7.62 23.05
N ALA A 16 7.87 -8.94 22.83
CA ALA A 16 7.18 -9.55 21.71
C ALA A 16 5.65 -9.51 21.93
N TRP A 17 4.88 -9.41 20.86
CA TRP A 17 3.44 -9.56 20.95
C TRP A 17 2.89 -10.33 19.75
N LYS A 18 1.68 -10.84 19.93
CA LYS A 18 0.86 -11.46 18.87
C LYS A 18 -0.55 -10.90 18.97
N SER A 19 -1.21 -10.77 17.83
CA SER A 19 -2.62 -10.37 17.78
C SER A 19 -3.33 -11.11 16.68
N GLU A 20 -4.54 -11.58 16.97
CA GLU A 20 -5.46 -11.96 15.92
C GLU A 20 -6.01 -10.71 15.25
N TYR A 21 -6.32 -10.85 13.96
CA TYR A 21 -7.01 -9.87 13.11
C TYR A 21 -7.95 -10.62 12.17
N ASP A 22 -8.73 -9.89 11.38
CA ASP A 22 -9.65 -10.52 10.44
C ASP A 22 -8.91 -11.19 9.28
N TYR A 23 -9.32 -12.39 8.92
CA TYR A 23 -8.63 -13.19 7.91
C TYR A 23 -9.60 -14.20 7.28
N VAL A 24 -9.63 -14.27 5.96
CA VAL A 24 -10.34 -15.28 5.18
C VAL A 24 -9.35 -16.35 4.72
N HIS A 25 -9.48 -17.55 5.30
CA HIS A 25 -8.61 -18.66 4.96
C HIS A 25 -8.87 -19.20 3.55
N GLY A 26 -7.82 -19.20 2.72
CA GLY A 26 -7.87 -19.85 1.40
C GLY A 26 -8.66 -19.07 0.35
N ASN A 27 -8.69 -17.74 0.43
CA ASN A 27 -9.26 -16.89 -0.63
C ASN A 27 -8.60 -17.25 -1.99
N PRO A 28 -9.35 -17.77 -2.98
CA PRO A 28 -8.79 -18.24 -4.26
C PRO A 28 -8.31 -17.10 -5.16
N HIS A 29 -8.66 -15.86 -4.83
CA HIS A 29 -8.21 -14.66 -5.52
C HIS A 29 -6.98 -14.02 -4.85
N ALA A 30 -6.61 -14.45 -3.64
CA ALA A 30 -5.44 -13.93 -2.93
C ALA A 30 -4.14 -14.57 -3.45
N PHE A 31 -3.10 -13.74 -3.61
CA PHE A 31 -1.75 -14.22 -3.95
C PHE A 31 -0.98 -14.73 -2.74
N SER A 32 -1.45 -14.43 -1.52
CA SER A 32 -0.84 -14.85 -0.27
C SER A 32 -1.82 -15.60 0.63
N ARG A 33 -1.28 -16.33 1.61
CA ARG A 33 -2.05 -17.06 2.65
C ARG A 33 -2.22 -16.25 3.95
N GLY A 34 -2.14 -14.91 3.87
CA GLY A 34 -2.22 -13.99 5.00
C GLY A 34 -2.75 -12.63 4.53
N ALA A 35 -2.41 -11.56 5.26
CA ALA A 35 -2.71 -10.17 4.92
C ALA A 35 -2.45 -9.78 3.46
N GLY A 36 -1.50 -10.44 2.79
CA GLY A 36 -1.08 -10.07 1.44
C GLY A 36 0.07 -9.10 1.45
N ASN A 37 0.10 -8.15 2.38
CA ASN A 37 1.11 -7.10 2.41
C ASN A 37 2.15 -7.23 3.51
N THR A 38 3.31 -6.62 3.25
CA THR A 38 4.34 -6.43 4.26
C THR A 38 3.87 -5.35 5.24
N PRO A 39 3.84 -5.62 6.55
CA PRO A 39 3.47 -4.62 7.55
C PRO A 39 4.36 -3.39 7.47
N THR A 40 3.78 -2.20 7.64
CA THR A 40 4.52 -0.93 7.61
C THR A 40 4.48 -0.24 8.96
N LEU A 41 5.62 0.29 9.39
CA LEU A 41 5.71 1.06 10.64
C LEU A 41 5.26 2.50 10.40
N MET A 42 4.52 3.05 11.35
CA MET A 42 4.10 4.44 11.42
C MET A 42 4.47 5.01 12.79
N GLY A 43 4.93 6.26 12.81
CA GLY A 43 5.48 6.91 14.00
C GLY A 43 6.92 6.48 14.27
N PHE A 44 7.84 7.44 14.31
CA PHE A 44 9.25 7.25 14.61
C PHE A 44 9.81 8.29 15.59
N GLY A 45 9.08 9.37 15.85
CA GLY A 45 9.44 10.35 16.87
C GLY A 45 9.33 9.76 18.28
N PRO A 46 10.16 10.20 19.25
CA PRO A 46 10.14 9.66 20.61
C PRO A 46 8.80 9.86 21.33
N ASP A 47 8.07 10.92 20.97
CA ASP A 47 6.76 11.27 21.53
C ASP A 47 5.60 10.89 20.59
N GLU A 48 5.89 10.18 19.49
CA GLU A 48 4.87 9.73 18.55
C GLU A 48 4.26 8.40 19.01
N GLN A 49 2.99 8.22 18.66
CA GLN A 49 2.33 6.94 18.74
C GLN A 49 2.87 6.02 17.66
N HIS A 50 3.22 4.83 18.09
CA HIS A 50 3.91 3.86 17.27
C HIS A 50 2.95 2.77 16.83
N LEU A 51 2.73 2.68 15.53
CA LEU A 51 1.76 1.77 14.92
C LEU A 51 2.42 0.84 13.91
N VAL A 52 1.82 -0.33 13.76
CA VAL A 52 2.05 -1.26 12.64
C VAL A 52 0.79 -1.27 11.79
N ILE A 53 0.93 -0.93 10.52
CA ILE A 53 -0.16 -0.84 9.56
C ILE A 53 -0.13 -2.06 8.64
N ILE A 54 -1.27 -2.72 8.50
CA ILE A 54 -1.49 -3.82 7.56
C ILE A 54 -2.83 -3.64 6.84
N ALA A 55 -2.97 -4.26 5.68
CA ALA A 55 -4.29 -4.59 5.16
C ALA A 55 -4.63 -5.95 5.74
N ASP A 56 -5.85 -6.16 6.20
CA ASP A 56 -6.25 -7.52 6.51
C ASP A 56 -6.53 -8.32 5.22
N ALA A 57 -6.83 -9.61 5.38
CA ALA A 57 -7.38 -10.40 4.29
C ALA A 57 -8.84 -10.78 4.60
N GLY A 58 -9.59 -9.83 5.15
CA GLY A 58 -11.01 -9.96 5.43
C GLY A 58 -11.87 -9.90 4.17
N GLU A 59 -13.17 -10.17 4.33
CA GLU A 59 -14.19 -9.92 3.32
C GLU A 59 -15.31 -9.10 3.98
N PRO A 60 -15.36 -7.77 3.76
CA PRO A 60 -14.45 -6.95 2.93
C PRO A 60 -13.07 -6.72 3.57
N VAL A 61 -12.10 -6.32 2.75
CA VAL A 61 -10.74 -5.95 3.19
C VAL A 61 -10.77 -4.66 4.01
N LYS A 62 -10.01 -4.64 5.10
CA LYS A 62 -9.90 -3.50 6.02
C LYS A 62 -8.46 -3.04 6.15
N PHE A 63 -8.32 -1.74 6.37
CA PHE A 63 -7.13 -1.16 6.98
C PHE A 63 -7.10 -1.53 8.47
N VAL A 64 -5.95 -1.96 8.96
CA VAL A 64 -5.73 -2.28 10.37
C VAL A 64 -4.49 -1.54 10.87
N ALA A 65 -4.65 -0.79 11.96
CA ALA A 65 -3.55 -0.24 12.75
C ALA A 65 -3.43 -1.02 14.05
N LEU A 66 -2.24 -1.52 14.36
CA LEU A 66 -1.91 -2.20 15.60
C LEU A 66 -0.92 -1.36 16.41
N TRP A 67 -1.07 -1.32 17.73
CA TRP A 67 -0.07 -0.71 18.61
C TRP A 67 1.25 -1.48 18.49
N ARG A 68 2.30 -0.81 18.01
CA ARG A 68 3.64 -1.39 17.85
C ARG A 68 4.29 -1.65 19.21
N ASP A 69 4.15 -0.68 20.09
CA ASP A 69 4.78 -0.64 21.41
C ASP A 69 3.73 -0.86 22.50
N ASP A 70 3.85 -0.26 23.68
CA ASP A 70 2.82 -0.38 24.72
C ASP A 70 1.49 0.25 24.27
N ILE A 71 0.38 -0.33 24.73
CA ILE A 71 -0.97 0.18 24.46
C ILE A 71 -1.26 1.27 25.50
N PRO A 72 -1.64 2.49 25.10
CA PRO A 72 -1.97 3.56 26.05
C PRO A 72 -2.99 3.10 27.10
N GLU A 73 -2.82 3.51 28.36
CA GLU A 73 -3.66 3.04 29.47
C GLU A 73 -5.14 3.43 29.30
N ASP A 74 -5.38 4.62 28.76
CA ASP A 74 -6.70 5.20 28.51
C ASP A 74 -7.37 4.64 27.24
N PHE A 75 -6.61 3.98 26.35
CA PHE A 75 -7.15 3.38 25.14
C PHE A 75 -8.15 2.26 25.48
N LYS A 76 -9.35 2.37 24.95
CA LYS A 76 -10.37 1.32 25.04
C LYS A 76 -10.39 0.54 23.74
N GLN A 77 -10.44 -0.78 23.83
CA GLN A 77 -10.55 -1.63 22.65
C GLN A 77 -11.72 -1.17 21.79
N VAL A 78 -11.44 -0.97 20.49
CA VAL A 78 -12.46 -0.59 19.51
C VAL A 78 -13.49 -1.73 19.38
N PRO A 79 -14.79 -1.46 19.53
CA PRO A 79 -15.83 -2.50 19.42
C PRO A 79 -15.73 -3.29 18.10
N GLY A 80 -15.84 -4.61 18.19
CA GLY A 80 -15.78 -5.51 17.02
C GLY A 80 -14.37 -5.95 16.60
N THR A 81 -13.31 -5.32 17.11
CA THR A 81 -11.94 -5.80 16.88
C THR A 81 -11.65 -7.05 17.72
N LYS A 82 -10.79 -7.95 17.22
CA LYS A 82 -10.43 -9.20 17.91
C LYS A 82 -9.48 -9.03 19.10
N SER A 83 -8.87 -7.85 19.24
CA SER A 83 -7.81 -7.61 20.22
C SER A 83 -7.69 -6.13 20.55
N ARG A 84 -7.42 -5.80 21.81
CA ARG A 84 -7.06 -4.44 22.25
C ARG A 84 -5.75 -3.93 21.60
N ARG A 85 -4.95 -4.83 21.02
CA ARG A 85 -3.77 -4.47 20.23
C ARG A 85 -4.13 -3.73 18.95
N ILE A 86 -5.35 -3.91 18.42
CA ILE A 86 -5.84 -3.20 17.25
C ILE A 86 -6.27 -1.80 17.69
N ALA A 87 -5.42 -0.81 17.38
CA ALA A 87 -5.65 0.60 17.66
C ALA A 87 -6.85 1.14 16.86
N GLY A 88 -6.99 0.69 15.61
CA GLY A 88 -8.10 1.01 14.74
C GLY A 88 -8.23 0.02 13.60
N GLN A 89 -9.45 -0.15 13.10
CA GLN A 89 -9.75 -1.01 11.97
C GLN A 89 -10.92 -0.43 11.17
N ARG A 90 -10.79 -0.37 9.84
CA ARG A 90 -11.81 0.23 8.96
C ARG A 90 -11.82 -0.46 7.60
N VAL A 91 -13.01 -0.74 7.08
CA VAL A 91 -13.18 -1.21 5.70
C VAL A 91 -12.61 -0.20 4.72
N LEU A 92 -11.81 -0.67 3.76
CA LEU A 92 -11.31 0.19 2.69
C LEU A 92 -12.49 0.75 1.87
N ALA A 93 -12.40 2.02 1.51
CA ALA A 93 -13.42 2.71 0.72
C ALA A 93 -13.44 2.24 -0.74
N PHE A 94 -12.32 1.72 -1.26
CA PHE A 94 -12.29 1.00 -2.53
C PHE A 94 -12.42 -0.51 -2.29
N ASN A 95 -12.93 -1.24 -3.28
CA ASN A 95 -13.17 -2.68 -3.18
C ASN A 95 -12.12 -3.46 -3.98
N PRO A 96 -10.98 -3.86 -3.38
CA PRO A 96 -10.02 -4.70 -4.07
C PRO A 96 -10.62 -6.09 -4.38
N PRO A 97 -10.29 -6.71 -5.53
CA PRO A 97 -10.78 -8.05 -5.86
C PRO A 97 -10.33 -9.16 -4.89
N ALA A 98 -9.25 -8.91 -4.13
CA ALA A 98 -8.68 -9.83 -3.16
C ALA A 98 -7.86 -9.04 -2.11
N THR A 99 -6.73 -9.58 -1.66
CA THR A 99 -5.81 -8.94 -0.70
C THR A 99 -5.09 -7.73 -1.29
N ILE A 100 -4.62 -6.83 -0.43
CA ILE A 100 -3.60 -5.85 -0.80
C ILE A 100 -2.23 -6.51 -0.63
N GLU A 101 -1.43 -6.54 -1.70
CA GLU A 101 -0.11 -7.18 -1.73
C GLU A 101 1.01 -6.20 -1.34
N TRP A 102 0.84 -4.92 -1.68
CA TRP A 102 1.85 -3.91 -1.42
C TRP A 102 1.74 -3.31 -0.03
N SER A 103 2.90 -2.98 0.53
CA SER A 103 3.04 -2.27 1.79
C SER A 103 2.26 -0.94 1.75
N PRO A 104 1.55 -0.57 2.83
CA PRO A 104 0.98 0.77 2.96
C PRO A 104 2.07 1.85 2.82
N HIS A 105 1.79 2.90 2.07
CA HIS A 105 2.71 4.03 1.93
C HIS A 105 2.44 5.02 3.06
N VAL A 106 3.43 5.27 3.91
CA VAL A 106 3.26 6.08 5.14
C VAL A 106 4.03 7.40 5.04
N HIS A 107 3.39 8.50 5.45
CA HIS A 107 4.02 9.79 5.66
C HIS A 107 3.29 10.56 6.77
N GLY A 108 4.01 10.86 7.86
CA GLY A 108 3.40 11.28 9.13
C GLY A 108 2.43 10.21 9.64
N TYR A 109 1.28 10.65 10.16
CA TYR A 109 0.16 9.76 10.50
C TYR A 109 -0.78 9.45 9.32
N GLY A 110 -0.37 9.74 8.09
CA GLY A 110 -1.08 9.31 6.88
C GLY A 110 -0.57 7.95 6.40
N ALA A 111 -1.48 7.09 5.94
CA ALA A 111 -1.17 5.85 5.26
C ALA A 111 -2.06 5.65 4.03
N MET A 112 -1.46 5.30 2.88
CA MET A 112 -2.17 4.99 1.65
C MET A 112 -2.05 3.51 1.29
N MET A 113 -3.17 2.88 0.98
CA MET A 113 -3.26 1.57 0.34
C MET A 113 -3.87 1.71 -1.05
N PHE A 114 -3.57 0.75 -1.92
CA PHE A 114 -4.03 0.76 -3.31
C PHE A 114 -4.27 -0.66 -3.78
N ALA A 115 -5.20 -0.82 -4.71
CA ALA A 115 -5.50 -2.11 -5.29
C ALA A 115 -4.27 -2.66 -6.01
N SER A 116 -3.87 -3.88 -5.65
CA SER A 116 -2.75 -4.60 -6.27
C SER A 116 -3.17 -5.90 -6.92
N SER A 117 -4.38 -6.41 -6.59
CA SER A 117 -4.94 -7.60 -7.21
C SER A 117 -5.71 -7.28 -8.49
N TRP A 118 -5.52 -8.13 -9.50
CA TRP A 118 -6.18 -8.00 -10.79
C TRP A 118 -7.61 -8.55 -10.76
N PRO A 119 -8.59 -7.84 -11.35
CA PRO A 119 -9.96 -8.36 -11.48
C PRO A 119 -10.06 -9.61 -12.35
N ASP A 120 -9.26 -9.69 -13.43
CA ASP A 120 -9.23 -10.81 -14.38
C ASP A 120 -7.76 -11.20 -14.69
N PRO A 121 -7.09 -11.94 -13.79
CA PRO A 121 -5.72 -12.38 -14.01
C PRO A 121 -5.65 -13.51 -15.07
N VAL A 122 -4.57 -13.55 -15.83
CA VAL A 122 -4.30 -14.64 -16.77
C VAL A 122 -3.94 -15.90 -16.00
N LYS A 123 -4.58 -17.01 -16.35
CA LYS A 123 -4.28 -18.33 -15.79
C LYS A 123 -3.79 -19.29 -16.87
N GLN A 124 -2.72 -20.00 -16.59
CA GLN A 124 -2.20 -21.12 -17.38
C GLN A 124 -2.20 -22.37 -16.52
N ASP A 125 -2.86 -23.44 -16.98
CA ASP A 125 -3.02 -24.71 -16.25
C ASP A 125 -3.56 -24.53 -14.81
N GLY A 126 -4.49 -23.59 -14.64
CA GLY A 126 -5.11 -23.26 -13.35
C GLY A 126 -4.25 -22.42 -12.40
N LYS A 127 -3.04 -22.03 -12.81
CA LYS A 127 -2.11 -21.19 -12.03
C LYS A 127 -2.02 -19.79 -12.63
N LEU A 128 -1.70 -18.80 -11.80
CA LEU A 128 -1.44 -17.42 -12.26
C LEU A 128 -0.26 -17.41 -13.24
N ASP A 129 -0.46 -16.86 -14.43
CA ASP A 129 0.62 -16.40 -15.30
C ASP A 129 0.87 -14.92 -15.00
N LEU A 130 1.90 -14.67 -14.17
CA LEU A 130 2.21 -13.33 -13.69
C LEU A 130 2.62 -12.39 -14.84
N TYR A 131 3.43 -12.86 -15.79
CA TYR A 131 3.91 -12.02 -16.89
C TYR A 131 2.77 -11.63 -17.82
N ALA A 132 1.95 -12.59 -18.25
CA ALA A 132 0.82 -12.29 -19.11
C ALA A 132 -0.20 -11.39 -18.40
N THR A 133 -0.41 -11.58 -17.08
CA THR A 133 -1.28 -10.73 -16.28
C THR A 133 -0.78 -9.29 -16.23
N VAL A 134 0.47 -9.08 -15.79
CA VAL A 134 1.05 -7.74 -15.64
C VAL A 134 1.16 -7.00 -16.98
N LEU A 135 1.54 -7.69 -18.06
CA LEU A 135 1.73 -7.08 -19.38
C LEU A 135 0.39 -6.76 -20.08
N SER A 136 -0.70 -7.45 -19.74
CA SER A 136 -2.02 -7.20 -20.34
C SER A 136 -2.92 -6.26 -19.50
N ALA A 137 -2.65 -6.13 -18.20
CA ALA A 137 -3.36 -5.22 -17.30
C ALA A 137 -3.26 -3.76 -17.79
N GLY A 138 -4.39 -3.07 -17.90
CA GLY A 138 -4.50 -1.69 -18.40
C GLY A 138 -4.26 -1.51 -19.91
N VAL A 139 -3.98 -2.60 -20.64
CA VAL A 139 -3.82 -2.61 -22.11
C VAL A 139 -5.00 -3.34 -22.77
N SER A 140 -5.16 -4.63 -22.47
CA SER A 140 -6.24 -5.48 -23.00
C SER A 140 -7.08 -6.14 -21.91
N ARG A 141 -6.72 -5.94 -20.64
CA ARG A 141 -7.43 -6.41 -19.44
C ARG A 141 -7.55 -5.29 -18.42
N ALA A 142 -8.48 -5.41 -17.48
CA ALA A 142 -8.62 -4.43 -16.40
C ALA A 142 -7.38 -4.44 -15.49
N ALA A 143 -6.83 -3.26 -15.22
CA ALA A 143 -5.80 -3.08 -14.20
C ALA A 143 -6.42 -3.12 -12.78
N PRO A 144 -5.62 -3.40 -11.73
CA PRO A 144 -6.00 -3.09 -10.36
C PRO A 144 -6.38 -1.61 -10.27
N ARG A 145 -7.44 -1.30 -9.52
CA ARG A 145 -8.06 0.03 -9.56
C ARG A 145 -8.36 0.57 -8.18
N GLY A 146 -7.95 1.81 -7.99
CA GLY A 146 -8.28 2.61 -6.82
C GLY A 146 -7.23 2.59 -5.70
N SER A 147 -7.26 3.66 -4.92
CA SER A 147 -6.46 3.81 -3.71
C SER A 147 -7.23 4.61 -2.68
N GLU A 148 -6.81 4.51 -1.42
CA GLU A 148 -7.34 5.28 -0.31
C GLU A 148 -6.19 5.71 0.60
N LYS A 149 -6.19 6.98 0.98
CA LYS A 149 -5.39 7.47 2.11
C LYS A 149 -6.28 7.61 3.33
N ILE A 150 -5.77 7.10 4.44
CA ILE A 150 -6.33 7.23 5.78
C ILE A 150 -5.35 8.00 6.66
N SER A 151 -5.87 8.82 7.57
CA SER A 151 -5.11 9.46 8.65
C SER A 151 -5.43 8.84 10.00
N TRP A 152 -4.41 8.79 10.86
CA TRP A 152 -4.53 8.49 12.27
C TRP A 152 -4.56 9.79 13.09
N ASP A 153 -5.56 9.93 13.95
CA ASP A 153 -5.65 10.99 14.95
C ASP A 153 -5.18 10.46 16.31
N PRO A 154 -4.03 10.92 16.83
CA PRO A 154 -3.48 10.44 18.09
C PRO A 154 -4.24 10.94 19.33
N ASP A 155 -5.01 12.03 19.22
CA ASP A 155 -5.75 12.61 20.35
C ASP A 155 -7.06 11.85 20.59
N THR A 156 -7.66 11.31 19.53
CA THR A 156 -8.94 10.60 19.59
C THR A 156 -8.83 9.10 19.35
N TYR A 157 -7.65 8.61 18.98
CA TYR A 157 -7.40 7.22 18.57
C TYR A 157 -8.28 6.77 17.41
N THR A 158 -8.43 7.61 16.38
CA THR A 158 -9.35 7.35 15.26
C THR A 158 -8.64 7.26 13.90
N LEU A 159 -9.20 6.42 13.03
CA LEU A 159 -8.81 6.31 11.62
C LEU A 159 -9.85 7.02 10.74
N THR A 160 -9.42 7.99 9.96
CA THR A 160 -10.27 8.76 9.05
C THR A 160 -9.86 8.55 7.61
N SER A 161 -10.83 8.24 6.74
CA SER A 161 -10.61 8.24 5.30
C SER A 161 -10.50 9.68 4.82
N ASP A 162 -9.35 10.05 4.27
CA ASP A 162 -9.07 11.42 3.84
C ASP A 162 -9.49 11.63 2.39
N TRP A 163 -9.08 10.71 1.52
CA TRP A 163 -9.42 10.74 0.10
C TRP A 163 -9.25 9.36 -0.54
N THR A 164 -9.92 9.19 -1.67
CA THR A 164 -9.77 8.02 -2.55
C THR A 164 -9.44 8.47 -3.97
N THR A 165 -8.83 7.56 -4.72
CA THR A 165 -8.71 7.70 -6.18
C THR A 165 -9.34 6.51 -6.88
N ASP A 166 -9.61 6.66 -8.16
CA ASP A 166 -10.15 5.62 -9.03
C ASP A 166 -9.27 5.48 -10.28
N TYR A 167 -7.94 5.49 -10.12
CA TYR A 167 -7.02 5.25 -11.25
C TYR A 167 -6.77 3.76 -11.46
N GLY A 168 -6.59 3.36 -12.72
CA GLY A 168 -6.06 2.04 -13.05
C GLY A 168 -4.55 2.06 -12.88
N MET A 169 -4.03 1.24 -11.99
CA MET A 169 -2.63 1.34 -11.56
C MET A 169 -1.82 0.19 -12.14
N GLN A 170 -0.57 0.48 -12.48
CA GLN A 170 0.42 -0.54 -12.69
C GLN A 170 0.68 -1.27 -11.37
N TRP A 171 1.15 -2.51 -11.45
CA TRP A 171 1.67 -3.21 -10.29
C TRP A 171 3.03 -2.61 -9.94
N ALA A 172 3.05 -1.60 -9.08
CA ALA A 172 4.22 -0.77 -8.76
C ALA A 172 4.16 -0.24 -7.32
N LEU A 173 5.29 0.23 -6.78
CA LEU A 173 5.28 1.11 -5.60
C LEU A 173 5.04 2.57 -6.01
N HIS A 174 4.42 3.33 -5.11
CA HIS A 174 3.95 4.71 -5.35
C HIS A 174 4.56 5.65 -4.31
N PRO A 175 5.81 6.12 -4.52
CA PRO A 175 6.54 6.86 -3.51
C PRO A 175 5.86 8.18 -3.15
N ILE A 176 6.05 8.57 -1.89
CA ILE A 176 5.63 9.87 -1.35
C ILE A 176 6.87 10.78 -1.32
N SER A 177 6.74 11.96 -1.92
CA SER A 177 7.73 13.04 -1.82
C SER A 177 7.36 13.95 -0.66
N SER A 178 8.15 13.90 0.42
CA SER A 178 7.96 14.82 1.56
C SER A 178 8.26 16.27 1.20
N ALA A 179 9.14 16.52 0.23
CA ALA A 179 9.51 17.88 -0.18
C ALA A 179 8.36 18.62 -0.87
N THR A 180 7.53 17.90 -1.63
CA THR A 180 6.41 18.47 -2.40
C THR A 180 5.05 18.09 -1.83
N ASN A 181 5.00 17.28 -0.77
CA ASN A 181 3.78 16.72 -0.18
C ASN A 181 2.91 15.99 -1.23
N THR A 182 3.53 15.17 -2.09
CA THR A 182 2.83 14.46 -3.17
C THR A 182 3.10 12.96 -3.14
N VAL A 183 2.09 12.16 -3.49
CA VAL A 183 2.28 10.75 -3.86
C VAL A 183 2.21 10.61 -5.38
N HIS A 184 3.08 9.76 -5.94
CA HIS A 184 3.17 9.56 -7.39
C HIS A 184 2.61 8.19 -7.79
N LEU A 185 1.46 8.22 -8.44
CA LEU A 185 0.74 7.02 -8.88
C LEU A 185 1.18 6.65 -10.30
N ALA A 186 1.49 5.37 -10.51
CA ALA A 186 1.83 4.84 -11.83
C ALA A 186 0.56 4.34 -12.51
N GLU A 187 -0.04 5.19 -13.35
CA GLU A 187 -1.25 4.85 -14.09
C GLU A 187 -0.89 4.04 -15.35
N LEU A 188 -1.76 3.10 -15.68
CA LEU A 188 -1.87 2.54 -17.02
C LEU A 188 -3.34 2.49 -17.42
N LYS A 189 -3.70 3.33 -18.37
CA LYS A 189 -5.08 3.49 -18.84
C LYS A 189 -5.10 3.48 -20.37
N ASP A 190 -5.93 2.63 -20.94
CA ASP A 190 -6.11 2.50 -22.39
C ASP A 190 -4.77 2.33 -23.14
N GLY A 191 -3.84 1.57 -22.55
CA GLY A 191 -2.49 1.34 -23.08
C GLY A 191 -1.50 2.50 -22.93
N VAL A 192 -1.89 3.60 -22.26
CA VAL A 192 -1.03 4.76 -22.03
C VAL A 192 -0.49 4.75 -20.60
N TYR A 193 0.84 4.74 -20.48
CA TYR A 193 1.58 4.84 -19.23
C TYR A 193 1.68 6.30 -18.79
N SER A 194 1.36 6.60 -17.52
CA SER A 194 1.47 7.94 -16.95
C SER A 194 1.94 7.92 -15.50
N LEU A 195 2.57 9.01 -15.06
CA LEU A 195 2.81 9.31 -13.66
C LEU A 195 1.89 10.44 -13.22
N ILE A 196 1.10 10.20 -12.18
CA ILE A 196 0.15 11.17 -11.63
C ILE A 196 0.66 11.62 -10.27
N ALA A 197 0.88 12.91 -10.11
CA ALA A 197 1.19 13.52 -8.83
C ALA A 197 -0.12 13.92 -8.13
N ILE A 198 -0.36 13.32 -6.97
CA ILE A 198 -1.52 13.60 -6.12
C ILE A 198 -1.02 14.31 -4.87
N ASP A 199 -1.61 15.46 -4.52
CA ASP A 199 -1.34 16.13 -3.26
C ASP A 199 -1.76 15.23 -2.08
N TRP A 200 -0.81 14.91 -1.21
CA TRP A 200 -0.96 13.93 -0.13
C TRP A 200 -2.04 14.34 0.87
N THR A 201 -2.23 15.64 1.07
CA THR A 201 -3.20 16.15 2.05
C THR A 201 -4.62 16.15 1.47
N SER A 202 -4.81 16.69 0.28
CA SER A 202 -6.13 16.95 -0.30
C SER A 202 -6.63 15.87 -1.27
N GLY A 203 -5.75 14.99 -1.75
CA GLY A 203 -6.09 13.98 -2.76
C GLY A 203 -6.28 14.53 -4.17
N LYS A 204 -5.97 15.80 -4.41
CA LYS A 204 -6.12 16.43 -5.73
C LYS A 204 -4.95 16.07 -6.66
N GLU A 205 -5.25 15.82 -7.92
CA GLU A 205 -4.23 15.76 -8.99
C GLU A 205 -3.60 17.14 -9.16
N VAL A 206 -2.29 17.23 -8.94
CA VAL A 206 -1.49 18.46 -9.06
C VAL A 206 -0.47 18.39 -10.20
N GLY A 207 -0.33 17.23 -10.84
CA GLY A 207 0.53 17.07 -12.00
C GLY A 207 0.37 15.71 -12.67
N ARG A 208 0.72 15.65 -13.95
CA ARG A 208 0.69 14.43 -14.77
C ARG A 208 1.81 14.45 -15.79
N THR A 209 2.54 13.35 -15.88
CA THR A 209 3.54 13.11 -16.94
C THR A 209 3.10 11.90 -17.75
N THR A 210 2.74 12.13 -19.02
CA THR A 210 2.41 11.03 -19.95
C THR A 210 3.69 10.48 -20.55
N LEU A 211 3.92 9.17 -20.34
CA LEU A 211 5.11 8.47 -20.81
C LEU A 211 4.93 7.90 -22.23
N GLY A 212 3.67 7.67 -22.63
CA GLY A 212 3.28 7.15 -23.94
C GLY A 212 2.81 5.70 -23.86
N THR A 213 2.87 4.97 -24.97
CA THR A 213 2.31 3.61 -25.10
C THR A 213 3.37 2.51 -25.08
N SER A 214 4.64 2.88 -24.93
CA SER A 214 5.74 1.91 -24.96
C SER A 214 5.75 1.07 -23.68
N ALA A 215 5.76 -0.25 -23.84
CA ALA A 215 5.80 -1.18 -22.71
C ALA A 215 7.09 -1.09 -21.87
N ILE A 216 8.12 -0.36 -22.34
CA ILE A 216 9.35 -0.08 -21.57
C ILE A 216 9.07 0.60 -20.22
N PHE A 217 7.91 1.27 -20.09
CA PHE A 217 7.49 1.92 -18.84
C PHE A 217 6.69 1.00 -17.91
N ASN A 218 6.48 -0.27 -18.27
CA ASN A 218 5.81 -1.23 -17.40
C ASN A 218 6.74 -1.63 -16.26
N THR A 219 6.31 -1.29 -15.05
CA THR A 219 7.10 -1.44 -13.82
C THR A 219 7.23 -2.88 -13.32
N MET A 220 6.21 -3.74 -13.51
CA MET A 220 6.16 -5.13 -13.03
C MET A 220 6.77 -5.34 -11.62
N GLY A 221 6.19 -4.67 -10.62
CA GLY A 221 6.62 -4.71 -9.22
C GLY A 221 7.79 -3.78 -8.90
N GLY A 222 8.23 -3.01 -9.89
CA GLY A 222 9.19 -1.94 -9.74
C GLY A 222 8.58 -0.66 -9.16
N PHE A 223 9.35 0.41 -9.26
CA PHE A 223 9.03 1.71 -8.68
C PHE A 223 9.70 2.84 -9.47
N PHE A 224 9.23 4.05 -9.23
CA PHE A 224 9.79 5.26 -9.81
C PHE A 224 10.65 5.95 -8.77
N ILE A 225 11.84 6.41 -9.16
CA ILE A 225 12.82 7.01 -8.27
C ILE A 225 13.10 8.42 -8.77
N PRO A 226 12.61 9.47 -8.10
CA PRO A 226 13.09 10.82 -8.37
C PRO A 226 14.56 10.92 -7.98
N LEU A 227 15.38 11.50 -8.85
CA LEU A 227 16.81 11.71 -8.64
C LEU A 227 17.08 13.17 -8.29
N GLU A 228 18.17 13.44 -7.58
CA GLU A 228 18.54 14.80 -7.12
C GLU A 228 18.66 15.82 -8.26
N ASN A 229 19.01 15.36 -9.46
CA ASN A 229 19.16 16.22 -10.63
C ASN A 229 17.84 16.58 -11.34
N GLY A 230 16.70 16.08 -10.83
CA GLY A 230 15.36 16.29 -11.39
C GLY A 230 14.89 15.20 -12.36
N ASP A 231 15.73 14.19 -12.62
CA ASP A 231 15.33 13.06 -13.45
C ASP A 231 14.46 12.06 -12.68
N ILE A 232 13.77 11.19 -13.41
CA ILE A 232 13.04 10.07 -12.83
C ILE A 232 13.61 8.78 -13.41
N TYR A 233 13.93 7.84 -12.53
CA TYR A 233 14.31 6.49 -12.91
C TYR A 233 13.13 5.54 -12.74
N VAL A 234 12.75 4.85 -13.81
CA VAL A 234 11.68 3.85 -13.81
C VAL A 234 12.34 2.49 -13.82
N THR A 235 12.16 1.68 -12.78
CA THR A 235 12.53 0.26 -12.87
C THR A 235 11.39 -0.49 -13.54
N GLY A 236 11.68 -1.32 -14.54
CA GLY A 236 10.64 -2.04 -15.28
C GLY A 236 11.09 -3.37 -15.83
N VAL A 237 10.11 -4.14 -16.32
CA VAL A 237 10.31 -5.51 -16.83
C VAL A 237 11.27 -5.59 -18.01
N PHE A 238 11.38 -4.51 -18.81
CA PHE A 238 12.29 -4.44 -19.96
C PHE A 238 13.63 -3.76 -19.64
N GLY A 239 13.94 -3.59 -18.36
CA GLY A 239 15.08 -2.84 -17.89
C GLY A 239 14.70 -1.40 -17.49
N PRO A 240 15.64 -0.70 -16.84
CA PRO A 240 15.34 0.61 -16.31
C PRO A 240 15.32 1.70 -17.38
N VAL A 241 14.45 2.69 -17.20
CA VAL A 241 14.32 3.86 -18.08
C VAL A 241 14.60 5.13 -17.29
N ARG A 242 15.50 5.97 -17.79
CA ARG A 242 15.73 7.32 -17.25
C ARG A 242 14.90 8.32 -18.04
N ILE A 243 14.01 9.01 -17.36
CA ILE A 243 13.25 10.16 -17.88
C ILE A 243 14.03 11.41 -17.47
N VAL A 244 14.47 12.19 -18.45
CA VAL A 244 15.23 13.42 -18.19
C VAL A 244 14.28 14.53 -17.74
N GLY A 245 14.55 15.10 -16.57
CA GLY A 245 13.81 16.25 -16.07
C GLY A 245 14.08 17.48 -16.94
N THR A 246 13.03 18.24 -17.24
CA THR A 246 13.21 19.59 -17.82
C THR A 246 13.40 20.57 -16.66
N ARG A 247 14.56 21.25 -16.64
CA ARG A 247 14.80 22.38 -15.76
C ARG A 247 14.17 23.65 -16.33
#